data_AF-A0A3D5B429-F1
#
_entry.id   AF-A0A3D5B429-F1
#
_cell.length_a   1.000
_cell.length_b   1.000
_cell.length_c   1.000
_cell.angle_alpha   90.00
_cell.angle_beta   90.00
_cell.angle_gamma   90.00
#
_symmetry.space_group_name_H-M   'P 1'
#
loop_
_entity.id
_entity.type
_entity.pdbx_description
1 polymer ?
#
loop_
_entity_poly.entity_id
_entity_poly.type
_entity_poly.pdbx_seq_one_letter_code
_entity_poly.pdbx_strand_id
1 'polypeptide(L)'
;MQSNAERKRGIAAVVTIALLALATAVMTALFVAARSAEAQANEDYRTLAETTYRKSYYALLYNMDGLSTATDKLTVSSGKALSQEYLADITSYSTAAAENMAAFTPEESGEGKIMKFINQTGDFAKYLDD
;
A
#
# COMPACT_ATOMS: atom_id res chain seq x y z
N MET A 1 59.91 -22.20 38.39
CA MET A 1 58.75 -21.57 39.05
C MET A 1 58.50 -20.24 38.34
N GLN A 2 57.40 -20.09 37.58
CA GLN A 2 57.05 -18.79 36.99
C GLN A 2 56.82 -17.77 38.09
N SER A 3 57.31 -16.54 37.90
CA SER A 3 57.08 -15.45 38.84
C SER A 3 55.57 -15.16 38.94
N ASN A 4 55.07 -14.90 40.15
CA ASN A 4 53.66 -14.55 40.38
C ASN A 4 53.17 -13.39 39.49
N ALA A 5 54.07 -12.50 39.06
CA ALA A 5 53.77 -11.40 38.14
C ALA A 5 53.48 -11.86 36.71
N GLU A 6 54.19 -12.87 36.20
CA GLU A 6 53.99 -13.41 34.84
C GLU A 6 52.68 -14.19 34.74
N ARG A 7 52.34 -14.95 35.79
CA ARG A 7 51.08 -15.68 35.87
C ARG A 7 49.87 -14.74 35.95
N LYS A 8 49.97 -13.64 36.70
CA LYS A 8 48.94 -12.58 36.76
C LYS A 8 48.77 -11.86 35.43
N ARG A 9 49.86 -11.58 34.70
CA ARG A 9 49.82 -10.99 33.35
C ARG A 9 49.16 -11.92 32.32
N GLY A 10 49.46 -13.22 32.36
CA GLY A 10 48.81 -14.20 31.50
C GLY A 10 47.30 -14.30 31.75
N ILE A 11 46.88 -14.32 33.02
CA ILE A 11 45.45 -14.31 33.38
C ILE A 11 44.77 -13.01 32.92
N ALA A 12 45.40 -11.85 33.15
CA ALA A 12 44.87 -10.57 32.70
C ALA A 12 44.68 -10.53 31.18
N ALA A 13 45.66 -11.01 30.40
CA ALA A 13 45.57 -11.06 28.94
C ALA A 13 44.41 -11.94 28.46
N VAL A 14 44.22 -13.12 29.06
CA VAL A 14 43.09 -14.03 28.73
C VAL A 14 41.75 -13.38 29.04
N VAL A 15 41.62 -12.71 30.19
CA VAL A 15 40.39 -11.99 30.56
C VAL A 15 40.10 -10.85 29.57
N THR A 16 41.10 -10.07 29.18
CA THR A 16 40.93 -8.98 28.21
C THR A 16 40.49 -9.51 26.84
N ILE A 17 41.09 -10.61 26.36
CA ILE A 17 40.70 -11.24 25.09
C ILE A 17 39.25 -11.77 25.17
N ALA A 18 38.88 -12.42 26.27
CA ALA A 18 37.52 -12.92 26.47
C ALA A 18 36.48 -11.79 26.48
N LEU A 19 36.79 -10.65 27.13
CA LEU A 19 35.92 -9.48 27.14
C LEU A 19 35.79 -8.83 25.76
N LEU A 20 36.87 -8.73 25.00
CA LEU A 20 36.85 -8.23 23.62
C LEU A 20 36.04 -9.13 22.68
N ALA A 21 36.19 -10.45 22.82
CA ALA A 21 35.40 -11.43 22.06
C ALA A 21 33.91 -11.32 22.39
N LEU A 22 33.57 -11.20 23.68
CA LEU A 22 32.18 -11.01 24.13
C LEU A 22 31.60 -9.70 23.59
N ALA A 23 32.32 -8.59 23.69
CA ALA A 23 31.87 -7.30 23.17
C ALA A 23 31.62 -7.35 21.66
N THR A 24 32.49 -8.02 20.91
CA THR A 24 32.34 -8.17 19.46
C THR A 24 31.14 -9.05 19.11
N ALA A 25 30.92 -10.14 19.85
CA ALA A 25 29.75 -11.00 19.67
C ALA A 25 28.43 -10.24 19.93
N VAL A 26 28.38 -9.44 21.00
CA VAL A 26 27.21 -8.61 21.32
C VAL A 26 26.95 -7.57 20.23
N MET A 27 27.99 -6.85 19.78
CA MET A 27 27.86 -5.85 18.71
C MET A 27 27.38 -6.48 17.40
N THR A 28 27.88 -7.66 17.05
CA THR A 28 27.46 -8.39 15.85
C THR A 28 26.00 -8.83 15.96
N ALA A 29 25.58 -9.36 17.12
CA ALA A 29 24.20 -9.75 17.35
C ALA A 29 23.23 -8.55 17.25
N LEU A 30 23.60 -7.41 17.83
CA LEU A 30 22.81 -6.18 17.74
C LEU A 30 22.72 -5.66 16.31
N PHE A 31 23.81 -5.70 15.56
CA PHE A 31 23.81 -5.28 14.15
C PHE A 31 22.90 -6.16 13.28
N VAL A 32 22.98 -7.48 13.45
CA VAL A 32 22.11 -8.42 12.73
C VAL A 32 20.65 -8.19 13.11
N ALA A 33 20.35 -8.03 14.41
CA ALA A 33 18.99 -7.78 14.88
C ALA A 33 18.41 -6.47 14.31
N ALA A 34 19.21 -5.39 14.28
CA ALA A 34 18.80 -4.12 13.70
C ALA A 34 18.51 -4.24 12.20
N ARG A 35 19.38 -4.92 11.44
CA ARG A 35 19.18 -5.16 10.01
C ARG A 35 17.98 -6.05 9.72
N SER A 36 17.73 -7.08 10.54
CA SER A 36 16.53 -7.91 10.37
C SER A 36 15.25 -7.12 10.66
N ALA A 37 15.25 -6.23 11.65
CA ALA A 37 14.09 -5.40 11.96
C ALA A 37 13.79 -4.40 10.83
N GLU A 38 14.83 -3.79 10.25
CA GLU A 38 14.68 -2.90 9.09
C GLU A 38 14.19 -3.65 7.86
N ALA A 39 14.73 -4.85 7.59
CA ALA A 39 14.28 -5.69 6.49
C ALA A 39 12.81 -6.09 6.64
N GLN A 40 12.39 -6.52 7.83
CA GLN A 40 11.00 -6.87 8.11
C GLN A 40 10.07 -5.67 7.93
N ALA A 41 10.44 -4.50 8.48
CA ALA A 41 9.64 -3.29 8.33
C ALA A 41 9.45 -2.94 6.84
N ASN A 42 10.52 -3.00 6.04
CA ASN A 42 10.45 -2.75 4.61
C ASN A 42 9.57 -3.78 3.87
N GLU A 43 9.61 -5.05 4.27
CA GLU A 43 8.75 -6.10 3.70
C GLU A 43 7.27 -5.87 4.04
N ASP A 44 6.98 -5.50 5.30
CA ASP A 44 5.62 -5.19 5.75
C ASP A 44 5.07 -3.98 4.99
N TYR A 45 5.88 -2.92 4.81
CA TYR A 45 5.50 -1.75 4.01
C TYR A 45 5.22 -2.12 2.56
N ARG A 46 6.09 -2.94 1.93
CA ARG A 46 5.88 -3.40 0.55
C ARG A 46 4.60 -4.22 0.41
N THR A 47 4.36 -5.14 1.35
CA THR A 47 3.17 -6.00 1.36
C THR A 47 1.90 -5.16 1.52
N LEU A 48 1.92 -4.17 2.41
CA LEU A 48 0.80 -3.26 2.62
C LEU A 48 0.53 -2.40 1.37
N ALA A 49 1.58 -1.87 0.75
CA ALA A 49 1.48 -1.08 -0.47
C ALA A 49 0.91 -1.92 -1.63
N GLU A 50 1.42 -3.13 -1.83
CA GLU A 50 0.93 -4.06 -2.85
C GLU A 50 -0.52 -4.45 -2.60
N THR A 51 -0.87 -4.77 -1.35
CA THR A 51 -2.24 -5.12 -0.97
C THR A 51 -3.20 -3.96 -1.25
N THR A 52 -2.81 -2.74 -0.89
CA THR A 52 -3.60 -1.54 -1.12
C THR A 52 -3.79 -1.29 -2.61
N TYR A 53 -2.71 -1.35 -3.39
CA TYR A 53 -2.76 -1.21 -4.83
C TYR A 53 -3.68 -2.25 -5.48
N ARG A 54 -3.50 -3.54 -5.15
CA ARG A 54 -4.32 -4.63 -5.71
C ARG A 54 -5.80 -4.46 -5.35
N LYS A 55 -6.09 -4.08 -4.10
CA LYS A 55 -7.46 -3.81 -3.64
C LYS A 55 -8.09 -2.67 -4.46
N SER A 56 -7.39 -1.54 -4.56
CA SER A 56 -7.88 -0.38 -5.32
C SER A 56 -8.04 -0.70 -6.80
N TYR A 57 -7.15 -1.52 -7.38
CA TYR A 57 -7.25 -1.97 -8.77
C TYR A 57 -8.50 -2.81 -9.03
N TYR A 58 -8.74 -3.86 -8.24
CA TYR A 58 -9.93 -4.68 -8.44
C TYR A 58 -11.22 -3.93 -8.11
N ALA A 59 -11.20 -3.05 -7.11
CA ALA A 59 -12.33 -2.18 -6.80
C ALA A 59 -12.61 -1.19 -7.94
N LEU A 60 -11.58 -0.60 -8.53
CA LEU A 60 -11.72 0.27 -9.71
C LEU A 60 -12.34 -0.48 -10.88
N LEU A 61 -11.85 -1.68 -11.20
CA LEU A 61 -12.43 -2.50 -12.28
C LEU A 61 -13.91 -2.81 -12.03
N TYR A 62 -14.25 -3.21 -10.80
CA TYR A 62 -15.65 -3.47 -10.42
C TYR A 62 -16.53 -2.24 -10.59
N ASN A 63 -16.08 -1.08 -10.13
CA ASN A 63 -16.85 0.16 -10.24
C ASN A 63 -16.97 0.65 -11.69
N MET A 64 -15.93 0.46 -12.51
CA MET A 64 -15.98 0.77 -13.94
C MET A 64 -16.96 -0.16 -14.70
N ASP A 65 -16.99 -1.44 -14.36
CA ASP A 65 -17.97 -2.39 -14.92
C ASP A 65 -19.41 -2.05 -14.50
N GLY A 66 -19.59 -1.68 -13.23
CA GLY A 66 -20.86 -1.17 -12.71
C GLY A 66 -21.33 0.09 -13.43
N LEU A 67 -20.42 1.05 -13.65
CA LEU A 67 -20.69 2.28 -14.40
C LEU A 67 -21.14 1.98 -15.83
N SER A 68 -20.44 1.08 -16.53
CA SER A 68 -20.81 0.66 -17.89
C SER A 68 -22.19 0.01 -17.89
N THR A 69 -22.43 -0.94 -16.98
CA THR A 69 -23.69 -1.67 -16.89
C THR A 69 -24.87 -0.74 -16.56
N ALA A 70 -24.71 0.18 -15.61
CA ALA A 70 -25.76 1.13 -15.25
C ALA A 70 -26.05 2.11 -16.41
N THR A 71 -25.02 2.53 -17.13
CA THR A 71 -25.17 3.35 -18.35
C THR A 71 -25.95 2.60 -19.43
N ASP A 72 -25.59 1.35 -19.71
CA ASP A 72 -26.30 0.52 -20.68
C ASP A 72 -27.78 0.35 -20.29
N LYS A 73 -28.05 0.04 -19.02
CA LYS A 73 -29.42 -0.06 -18.49
C LYS A 73 -30.20 1.25 -18.61
N LEU A 74 -29.57 2.39 -18.35
CA LEU A 74 -30.18 3.71 -18.51
C LEU A 74 -30.61 3.92 -19.97
N THR A 75 -29.77 3.57 -20.95
CA THR A 75 -30.09 3.76 -22.39
C THR A 75 -31.29 2.95 -22.88
N VAL A 76 -31.55 1.79 -22.26
CA VAL A 76 -32.69 0.92 -22.62
C VAL A 76 -33.89 1.07 -21.68
N SER A 77 -33.76 1.88 -20.63
CA SER A 77 -34.84 2.13 -19.67
C SER A 77 -35.92 3.03 -20.25
N SER A 78 -37.19 2.71 -19.99
CA SER A 78 -38.35 3.47 -20.48
C SER A 78 -39.19 4.11 -19.37
N GLY A 79 -38.83 3.91 -18.11
CA GLY A 79 -39.59 4.36 -16.93
C GLY A 79 -38.79 5.31 -16.07
N LYS A 80 -39.39 6.47 -15.72
CA LYS A 80 -38.73 7.52 -14.93
C LYS A 80 -38.06 7.00 -13.66
N ALA A 81 -38.74 6.14 -12.89
CA ALA A 81 -38.19 5.59 -11.65
C ALA A 81 -36.93 4.72 -11.89
N LEU A 82 -36.94 3.90 -12.94
CA LEU A 82 -35.77 3.08 -13.31
C LEU A 82 -34.63 3.94 -13.84
N SER A 83 -34.93 4.97 -14.63
CA SER A 83 -33.91 5.91 -15.10
C SER A 83 -33.25 6.65 -13.94
N GLN A 84 -34.02 7.09 -12.94
CA GLN A 84 -33.49 7.72 -11.72
C GLN A 84 -32.62 6.75 -10.91
N GLU A 85 -33.08 5.50 -10.73
CA GLU A 85 -32.28 4.44 -10.08
C GLU A 85 -30.92 4.26 -10.78
N TYR A 86 -30.90 4.16 -12.11
CA TYR A 86 -29.65 4.01 -12.85
C TYR A 86 -28.77 5.25 -12.84
N LEU A 87 -29.34 6.46 -12.80
CA LEU A 87 -28.57 7.70 -12.63
C LEU A 87 -27.91 7.78 -11.24
N ALA A 88 -28.62 7.36 -10.20
CA ALA A 88 -28.07 7.24 -8.85
C ALA A 88 -26.95 6.19 -8.78
N ASP A 89 -27.13 5.03 -9.43
CA ASP A 89 -26.11 3.99 -9.54
C ASP A 89 -24.86 4.51 -10.26
N ILE A 90 -25.01 5.20 -11.40
CA ILE A 90 -23.89 5.81 -12.14
C ILE A 90 -23.13 6.79 -11.24
N THR A 91 -23.84 7.63 -10.48
CA THR A 91 -23.23 8.58 -9.55
C THR A 91 -22.42 7.87 -8.46
N SER A 92 -22.98 6.80 -7.89
CA SER A 92 -22.33 5.99 -6.86
C SER A 92 -21.07 5.30 -7.38
N TYR A 93 -21.17 4.60 -8.52
CA TYR A 93 -20.04 3.93 -9.16
C TYR A 93 -18.94 4.91 -9.58
N SER A 94 -19.33 6.10 -10.09
CA SER A 94 -18.37 7.15 -10.45
C SER A 94 -17.59 7.63 -9.24
N THR A 95 -18.28 7.90 -8.13
CA THR A 95 -17.65 8.36 -6.89
C THR A 95 -16.67 7.31 -6.36
N ALA A 96 -17.11 6.05 -6.28
CA ALA A 96 -16.26 4.96 -5.81
C ALA A 96 -15.06 4.71 -6.76
N ALA A 97 -15.25 4.82 -8.08
CA ALA A 97 -14.15 4.70 -9.04
C ALA A 97 -13.11 5.83 -8.86
N ALA A 98 -13.55 7.08 -8.66
CA ALA A 98 -12.67 8.21 -8.41
C ALA A 98 -11.87 8.05 -7.11
N GLU A 99 -12.50 7.56 -6.04
CA GLU A 99 -11.81 7.26 -4.77
C GLU A 99 -10.75 6.16 -4.94
N ASN A 100 -11.05 5.10 -5.68
CA ASN A 100 -10.09 4.03 -5.94
C ASN A 100 -8.93 4.48 -6.83
N MET A 101 -9.16 5.44 -7.73
CA MET A 101 -8.12 6.06 -8.55
C MET A 101 -7.08 6.81 -7.72
N ALA A 102 -7.40 7.25 -6.49
CA ALA A 102 -6.44 7.95 -5.62
C ALA A 102 -5.24 7.08 -5.18
N ALA A 103 -5.35 5.75 -5.30
CA ALA A 103 -4.23 4.84 -5.03
C ALA A 103 -3.23 4.74 -6.19
N PHE A 104 -3.57 5.28 -7.36
CA PHE A 104 -2.71 5.31 -8.53
C PHE A 104 -1.99 6.66 -8.59
N THR A 105 -0.67 6.65 -8.78
CA THR A 105 0.05 7.89 -9.04
C THR A 105 -0.35 8.38 -10.43
N PRO A 106 -0.90 9.59 -10.58
CA PRO A 106 -1.28 10.08 -11.90
C PRO A 106 -0.02 10.33 -12.73
N GLU A 107 0.28 9.45 -13.69
CA GLU A 107 1.17 9.82 -14.80
C GLU A 107 0.36 10.63 -15.83
N GLU A 108 1.00 11.63 -16.43
CA GLU A 108 0.32 12.74 -17.12
C GLU A 108 -0.55 12.36 -18.35
N SER A 109 -0.66 11.10 -18.77
CA SER A 109 -1.27 10.78 -20.06
C SER A 109 -2.46 9.82 -20.05
N GLY A 110 -2.60 8.96 -19.03
CA GLY A 110 -3.61 7.91 -18.95
C GLY A 110 -4.60 8.06 -17.80
N GLU A 111 -4.10 8.04 -16.57
CA GLU A 111 -4.90 8.06 -15.34
C GLU A 111 -5.72 9.35 -15.23
N GLY A 112 -5.13 10.49 -15.61
CA GLY A 112 -5.83 11.78 -15.61
C GLY A 112 -7.03 11.82 -16.55
N LYS A 113 -6.97 11.12 -17.69
CA LYS A 113 -8.10 11.03 -18.64
C LYS A 113 -9.20 10.13 -18.09
N ILE A 114 -8.83 9.01 -17.46
CA ILE A 114 -9.77 8.10 -16.80
C ILE A 114 -10.49 8.82 -15.67
N MET A 115 -9.75 9.50 -14.79
CA MET A 115 -10.31 10.29 -13.70
C MET A 115 -11.29 11.36 -14.22
N LYS A 116 -10.91 12.09 -15.27
CA LYS A 116 -11.78 13.09 -15.88
C LYS A 116 -13.06 12.47 -16.44
N PHE A 117 -12.96 11.34 -17.13
CA PHE A 117 -14.11 10.62 -17.67
C PHE A 117 -15.07 10.16 -16.55
N ILE A 118 -14.53 9.56 -15.49
CA ILE A 118 -15.30 9.12 -14.32
C ILE A 118 -16.06 10.30 -13.72
N ASN A 119 -15.37 11.40 -13.43
CA ASN A 119 -15.98 12.58 -12.82
C ASN A 119 -17.07 13.19 -13.71
N GLN A 120 -16.78 13.35 -15.01
CA GLN A 120 -17.75 13.91 -15.95
C GLN A 120 -19.00 13.04 -16.10
N THR A 121 -18.85 11.72 -16.05
CA THR A 121 -19.98 10.79 -16.14
C THR A 121 -20.85 10.86 -14.88
N GLY A 122 -20.23 10.89 -13.70
CA GLY A 122 -20.93 11.04 -12.43
C GLY A 122 -21.65 12.40 -12.30
N ASP A 123 -20.98 13.49 -12.66
CA ASP A 123 -21.55 14.84 -12.64
C ASP A 123 -22.75 14.95 -13.59
N PHE A 124 -22.65 14.35 -14.78
CA PHE A 124 -23.75 14.29 -15.73
C PHE A 124 -24.94 13.51 -15.18
N ALA A 125 -24.70 12.34 -14.59
CA ALA A 125 -25.77 11.52 -14.02
C ALA A 125 -26.48 12.24 -12.87
N LYS A 126 -25.71 12.85 -11.97
CA LYS A 126 -26.23 13.66 -10.86
C LYS A 126 -27.08 14.83 -11.34
N TYR A 127 -26.61 15.56 -12.37
CA TYR A 127 -27.36 16.68 -12.95
C TYR A 127 -28.71 16.25 -13.56
N LEU A 128 -28.81 15.03 -14.09
CA LEU A 128 -30.05 14.52 -14.67
C LEU A 128 -31.01 13.88 -13.67
N ASP A 129 -30.51 13.51 -12.48
CA ASP A 129 -31.32 12.94 -11.41
C ASP A 129 -32.07 14.02 -10.61
N ASP A 130 -31.47 15.21 -10.50
CA ASP A 130 -32.03 16.44 -9.90
C ASP A 130 -33.20 17.05 -10.73
#